data_AF-A0A9D8FD30-F1
#
_entry.id   AF-A0A9D8FD30-F1
#
_cell.length_a   1.000
_cell.length_b   1.000
_cell.length_c   1.000
_cell.angle_alpha   90.00
_cell.angle_beta   90.00
_cell.angle_gamma   90.00
#
_symmetry.space_group_name_H-M   'P 1'
#
loop_
_entity.id
_entity.type
_entity.pdbx_description
1 polymer ?
#
loop_
_entity_poly.entity_id
_entity_poly.type
_entity_poly.pdbx_seq_one_letter_code
_entity_poly.pdbx_strand_id
1 'polypeptide(L)'
;MKPITRFLNSAYFFWVVLALPSFFMINQALSGGDLQPLLHPTGEFSARFMIFAMMLTPLQLIFKNSTTVQWLMRRRRYLGVAAFGYAALHTLYYIIDLGSLSAVMADITKLGIWTGWIAFLIFVPLAITSNNSSIRALGRKWKTLQQFVYPAAVATVLHWIFIHNNIGPALIHFIPLAILEIYRVWYNLRPKFNLNTQSN
;
A
#
# COMPACT_ATOMS: atom_id res chain seq x y z
N MET A 1 21.67 -20.69 -17.41
CA MET A 1 21.19 -19.83 -16.29
C MET A 1 20.23 -18.69 -16.68
N LYS A 2 20.02 -18.36 -17.98
CA LYS A 2 19.08 -17.30 -18.45
C LYS A 2 17.56 -17.54 -18.26
N PRO A 3 17.01 -18.77 -18.15
CA PRO A 3 15.54 -18.94 -18.06
C PRO A 3 14.98 -18.62 -16.67
N ILE A 4 15.73 -18.93 -15.60
CA ILE A 4 15.32 -18.67 -14.20
C ILE A 4 15.17 -17.17 -13.95
N THR A 5 16.13 -16.37 -14.43
CA THR A 5 16.06 -14.90 -14.28
C THR A 5 14.92 -14.29 -15.10
N ARG A 6 14.52 -14.90 -16.22
CA ARG A 6 13.38 -14.46 -17.04
C ARG A 6 12.04 -14.76 -16.35
N PHE A 7 11.93 -15.93 -15.71
CA PHE A 7 10.76 -16.33 -14.93
C PHE A 7 10.57 -15.45 -13.69
N LEU A 8 11.62 -15.24 -12.89
CA LEU A 8 11.59 -14.34 -11.72
C LEU A 8 11.29 -12.88 -12.11
N ASN A 9 11.62 -12.49 -13.34
CA ASN A 9 11.28 -11.16 -13.87
C ASN A 9 9.85 -11.04 -14.39
N SER A 10 9.10 -12.14 -14.50
CA SER A 10 7.74 -12.11 -15.00
C SER A 10 6.81 -11.33 -14.05
N ALA A 11 5.92 -10.52 -14.62
CA ALA A 11 4.86 -9.87 -13.85
C ALA A 11 3.94 -10.91 -13.17
N TYR A 12 3.70 -12.04 -13.85
CA TYR A 12 2.87 -13.13 -13.34
C TYR A 12 3.47 -13.78 -12.09
N PHE A 13 4.78 -14.02 -12.08
CA PHE A 13 5.47 -14.55 -10.90
C PHE A 13 5.31 -13.62 -9.70
N PHE A 14 5.49 -12.31 -9.90
CA PHE A 14 5.32 -11.33 -8.83
C PHE A 14 3.87 -11.31 -8.30
N TRP A 15 2.87 -11.40 -9.19
CA TRP A 15 1.47 -11.52 -8.78
C TRP A 15 1.18 -12.78 -7.98
N VAL A 16 1.73 -13.93 -8.38
CA VAL A 16 1.58 -15.20 -7.63
C VAL A 16 2.15 -15.03 -6.22
N VAL A 17 3.32 -14.42 -6.07
CA VAL A 17 3.92 -14.17 -4.75
C VAL A 17 3.04 -13.25 -3.89
N LEU A 18 2.50 -12.17 -4.45
CA LEU A 18 1.62 -11.27 -3.72
C LEU A 18 0.26 -11.88 -3.36
N ALA A 19 -0.25 -12.77 -4.21
CA ALA A 19 -1.53 -13.45 -4.00
C ALA A 19 -1.42 -14.66 -3.07
N LEU A 20 -0.20 -15.18 -2.81
CA LEU A 20 0.00 -16.38 -2.02
C LEU A 20 -0.67 -16.31 -0.62
N PRO A 21 -0.53 -15.24 0.18
CA PRO A 21 -1.24 -15.15 1.46
C PRO A 21 -2.77 -15.13 1.30
N SER A 22 -3.30 -14.40 0.31
CA SER A 22 -4.74 -14.34 0.04
C SER A 22 -5.34 -15.68 -0.36
N PHE A 23 -4.58 -16.56 -1.03
CA PHE A 23 -5.06 -17.89 -1.40
C PHE A 23 -5.45 -18.71 -0.17
N PHE A 24 -4.61 -18.72 0.87
CA PHE A 24 -4.90 -19.42 2.12
C PHE A 24 -6.10 -18.80 2.85
N MET A 25 -6.20 -17.46 2.86
CA MET A 25 -7.31 -16.75 3.50
C MET A 25 -8.65 -17.03 2.80
N ILE A 26 -8.67 -17.02 1.46
CA ILE A 26 -9.86 -17.32 0.67
C ILE A 26 -10.26 -18.79 0.86
N ASN A 27 -9.30 -19.71 0.88
CA ASN A 27 -9.59 -21.12 1.12
C ASN A 27 -10.21 -21.34 2.51
N GLN A 28 -9.71 -20.64 3.54
CA GLN A 28 -10.31 -20.66 4.87
C GLN A 28 -11.72 -20.08 4.87
N ALA A 29 -11.95 -18.94 4.21
CA ALA A 29 -13.28 -18.34 4.09
C ALA A 29 -14.29 -19.28 3.40
N LEU A 30 -13.88 -19.93 2.30
CA LEU A 30 -14.73 -20.85 1.54
C LEU A 30 -15.00 -22.18 2.26
N SER A 31 -14.15 -22.57 3.21
CA SER A 31 -14.37 -23.76 4.04
C SER A 31 -15.52 -23.62 5.05
N GLY A 32 -16.23 -22.48 5.05
CA GLY A 32 -17.36 -22.21 5.94
C GLY A 32 -16.95 -21.80 7.36
N GLY A 33 -15.68 -21.42 7.55
CA GLY A 33 -15.16 -20.95 8.82
C GLY A 33 -15.57 -19.51 9.15
N ASP A 34 -15.37 -19.13 10.42
CA ASP A 34 -15.50 -17.76 10.90
C ASP A 34 -14.58 -16.81 10.09
N LEU A 35 -15.11 -15.65 9.68
CA LEU A 35 -14.37 -14.63 8.93
C LEU A 35 -13.63 -13.66 9.86
N GLN A 36 -14.00 -13.58 11.13
CA GLN A 36 -13.38 -12.69 12.10
C GLN A 36 -11.83 -12.87 12.16
N PRO A 37 -11.27 -14.09 12.18
CA PRO A 37 -9.82 -14.30 12.18
C PRO A 37 -9.11 -13.83 10.91
N LEU A 38 -9.85 -13.65 9.81
CA LEU A 38 -9.32 -13.19 8.52
C LEU A 38 -9.28 -11.66 8.41
N LEU A 39 -10.02 -10.94 9.25
CA LEU A 39 -10.06 -9.46 9.23
C LEU A 39 -8.69 -8.88 9.54
N HIS A 40 -8.04 -9.34 10.60
CA HIS A 40 -6.73 -8.84 11.00
C HIS A 40 -5.66 -9.06 9.91
N PRO A 41 -5.38 -10.28 9.42
CA PRO A 41 -4.31 -10.49 8.45
C PRO A 41 -4.59 -9.79 7.11
N THR A 42 -5.83 -9.77 6.61
CA THR A 42 -6.15 -9.05 5.37
C THR A 42 -5.88 -7.54 5.47
N GLY A 43 -6.22 -6.92 6.61
CA GLY A 43 -5.92 -5.53 6.90
C GLY A 43 -4.41 -5.26 7.01
N GLU A 44 -3.67 -6.13 7.71
CA GLU A 44 -2.22 -6.01 7.84
C GLU A 44 -1.50 -6.10 6.48
N PHE A 45 -1.87 -7.08 5.63
CA PHE A 45 -1.24 -7.23 4.31
C PHE A 45 -1.53 -6.03 3.41
N SER A 46 -2.75 -5.48 3.45
CA SER A 46 -3.09 -4.24 2.76
C SER A 46 -2.15 -3.10 3.17
N ALA A 47 -2.02 -2.85 4.47
CA ALA A 47 -1.15 -1.81 5.01
C ALA A 47 0.32 -2.04 4.66
N ARG A 48 0.83 -3.27 4.83
CA ARG A 48 2.22 -3.64 4.50
C ARG A 48 2.55 -3.40 3.03
N PHE A 49 1.68 -3.79 2.10
CA PHE A 49 1.93 -3.57 0.67
C PHE A 49 1.89 -2.09 0.29
N MET A 50 1.00 -1.29 0.88
CA MET A 50 1.00 0.16 0.72
C MET A 50 2.32 0.76 1.23
N ILE A 51 2.72 0.40 2.45
CA ILE A 51 3.97 0.87 3.08
C ILE A 51 5.16 0.54 2.19
N PHE A 52 5.29 -0.72 1.76
CA PHE A 52 6.36 -1.11 0.85
C PHE A 52 6.32 -0.29 -0.44
N ALA A 53 5.17 -0.14 -1.09
CA ALA A 53 5.05 0.65 -2.31
C ALA A 53 5.49 2.13 -2.13
N MET A 54 5.26 2.71 -0.95
CA MET A 54 5.70 4.07 -0.64
C MET A 54 7.21 4.13 -0.38
N MET A 55 7.75 3.23 0.46
CA MET A 55 9.17 3.15 0.82
C MET A 55 10.12 3.02 -0.39
N LEU A 56 9.67 2.43 -1.50
CA LEU A 56 10.54 2.26 -2.67
C LEU A 56 11.06 3.58 -3.24
N THR A 57 10.29 4.67 -3.15
CA THR A 57 10.71 5.96 -3.69
C THR A 57 11.90 6.57 -2.93
N PRO A 58 11.85 6.74 -1.59
CA PRO A 58 13.02 7.14 -0.82
C PRO A 58 14.18 6.13 -0.90
N LEU A 59 13.90 4.83 -0.92
CA LEU A 59 14.97 3.82 -1.06
C LEU A 59 15.73 3.96 -2.38
N GLN A 60 15.04 4.30 -3.47
CA GLN A 60 15.68 4.56 -4.76
C GLN A 60 16.58 5.80 -4.75
N LEU A 61 16.34 6.77 -3.86
CA LEU A 61 17.21 7.94 -3.67
C LEU A 61 18.48 7.58 -2.91
N ILE A 62 18.40 6.68 -1.93
CA ILE A 62 19.54 6.21 -1.13
C ILE A 62 20.40 5.22 -1.94
N PHE A 63 19.75 4.24 -2.58
CA PHE A 63 20.40 3.13 -3.28
C PHE A 63 20.30 3.25 -4.80
N LYS A 64 20.71 4.40 -5.35
CA LYS A 64 20.56 4.73 -6.77
C LYS A 64 21.11 3.65 -7.71
N ASN A 65 22.25 3.06 -7.35
CA ASN A 65 22.97 2.08 -8.17
C ASN A 65 22.56 0.62 -7.88
N SER A 66 21.61 0.38 -6.96
CA SER A 66 21.16 -0.98 -6.65
C SER A 66 20.23 -1.51 -7.73
N THR A 67 20.66 -2.55 -8.43
CA THR A 67 19.86 -3.26 -9.45
C THR A 67 18.56 -3.83 -8.85
N THR A 68 18.60 -4.27 -7.60
CA THR A 68 17.43 -4.80 -6.87
C THR A 68 16.39 -3.72 -6.59
N VAL A 69 16.80 -2.55 -6.12
CA VAL A 69 15.86 -1.45 -5.82
C VAL A 69 15.23 -0.92 -7.10
N GLN A 70 16.00 -0.76 -8.17
CA GLN A 70 15.46 -0.39 -9.49
C GLN A 70 14.49 -1.44 -10.04
N TRP A 71 14.80 -2.72 -9.84
CA TRP A 71 13.92 -3.83 -10.21
C TRP A 71 12.59 -3.79 -9.45
N LEU A 72 12.62 -3.48 -8.16
CA LEU A 72 11.43 -3.41 -7.32
C LEU A 72 10.62 -2.13 -7.59
N MET A 73 11.28 -1.00 -7.86
CA MET A 73 10.65 0.25 -8.29
C MET A 73 9.81 0.09 -9.54
N ARG A 74 10.29 -0.68 -10.54
CA ARG A 74 9.50 -1.02 -11.73
C ARG A 74 8.22 -1.82 -11.41
N ARG A 75 8.17 -2.44 -10.24
CA ARG A 75 7.05 -3.27 -9.74
C ARG A 75 6.23 -2.60 -8.64
N ARG A 76 6.55 -1.35 -8.28
CA ARG A 76 5.81 -0.54 -7.30
C ARG A 76 4.30 -0.55 -7.54
N ARG A 77 3.87 -0.50 -8.81
CA ARG A 77 2.46 -0.52 -9.18
C ARG A 77 1.75 -1.79 -8.72
N TYR A 78 2.39 -2.95 -8.86
CA TYR A 78 1.79 -4.22 -8.46
C TYR A 78 1.59 -4.29 -6.95
N LEU A 79 2.52 -3.74 -6.16
CA LEU A 79 2.35 -3.61 -4.71
C LEU A 79 1.17 -2.71 -4.35
N GLY A 80 1.01 -1.57 -5.04
CA GLY A 80 -0.13 -0.67 -4.81
C GLY A 80 -1.48 -1.31 -5.15
N VAL A 81 -1.57 -2.05 -6.26
CA VAL A 81 -2.81 -2.76 -6.63
C VAL A 81 -3.07 -3.94 -5.68
N ALA A 82 -2.02 -4.64 -5.23
CA ALA A 82 -2.17 -5.68 -4.21
C ALA A 82 -2.66 -5.10 -2.89
N ALA A 83 -2.13 -3.96 -2.43
CA ALA A 83 -2.63 -3.26 -1.24
C ALA A 83 -4.14 -3.02 -1.33
N PHE A 84 -4.63 -2.51 -2.46
CA PHE A 84 -6.08 -2.37 -2.68
C PHE A 84 -6.83 -3.70 -2.70
N GLY A 85 -6.28 -4.75 -3.33
CA GLY A 85 -6.91 -6.08 -3.36
C GLY A 85 -7.12 -6.65 -1.95
N TYR A 86 -6.11 -6.52 -1.08
CA TYR A 86 -6.24 -6.94 0.33
C TYR A 86 -7.17 -6.02 1.12
N ALA A 87 -7.19 -4.70 0.84
CA ALA A 87 -8.18 -3.79 1.43
C ALA A 87 -9.61 -4.18 1.04
N ALA A 88 -9.83 -4.54 -0.22
CA ALA A 88 -11.14 -4.98 -0.71
C ALA A 88 -11.56 -6.31 -0.08
N LEU A 89 -10.64 -7.27 0.07
CA LEU A 89 -10.90 -8.52 0.82
C LEU A 89 -11.24 -8.23 2.28
N HIS A 90 -10.49 -7.35 2.94
CA HIS A 90 -10.73 -6.93 4.31
C HIS A 90 -12.14 -6.32 4.48
N THR A 91 -12.50 -5.36 3.63
CA THR A 91 -13.83 -4.73 3.64
C THR A 91 -14.94 -5.73 3.31
N LEU A 92 -14.69 -6.66 2.38
CA LEU A 92 -15.65 -7.71 2.04
C LEU A 92 -15.92 -8.62 3.24
N TYR A 93 -14.86 -9.12 3.88
CA TYR A 93 -14.99 -9.95 5.07
C TYR A 93 -15.69 -9.21 6.21
N TYR A 94 -15.37 -7.93 6.41
CA TYR A 94 -16.05 -7.09 7.42
C TYR A 94 -17.56 -6.96 7.17
N ILE A 95 -17.96 -6.74 5.92
CA ILE A 95 -19.39 -6.61 5.56
C ILE A 95 -20.12 -7.95 5.74
N ILE A 96 -19.49 -9.07 5.34
CA ILE A 96 -20.07 -10.40 5.48
C ILE A 96 -20.19 -10.79 6.95
N ASP A 97 -19.16 -10.53 7.75
CA ASP A 97 -19.11 -10.81 9.19
C ASP A 97 -20.24 -10.09 9.96
N LEU A 98 -20.52 -8.82 9.62
CA LEU A 98 -21.63 -8.08 10.21
C LEU A 98 -23.02 -8.57 9.79
N GLY A 99 -23.13 -9.29 8.66
CA GLY A 99 -24.35 -9.95 8.19
C GLY A 99 -25.53 -9.05 7.81
N SER A 100 -25.46 -7.73 8.01
CA SER A 100 -26.55 -6.79 7.70
C SER A 100 -26.08 -5.36 7.43
N LEU A 101 -26.78 -4.65 6.55
CA LEU A 101 -26.50 -3.25 6.24
C LEU A 101 -26.77 -2.32 7.42
N SER A 102 -27.76 -2.63 8.26
CA SER A 102 -28.05 -1.87 9.48
C SER A 102 -26.89 -1.91 10.47
N ALA A 103 -26.26 -3.09 10.65
CA ALA A 103 -25.08 -3.22 11.50
C ALA A 103 -23.89 -2.40 10.95
N VAL A 104 -23.66 -2.43 9.64
CA VAL A 104 -22.62 -1.60 8.99
C VAL A 104 -22.86 -0.11 9.25
N MET A 105 -24.10 0.35 9.13
CA MET A 105 -24.47 1.75 9.34
C MET A 105 -24.35 2.17 10.81
N ALA A 106 -24.60 1.26 11.75
CA ALA A 106 -24.36 1.54 13.17
C ALA A 106 -22.86 1.68 13.47
N ASP A 107 -22.05 0.82 12.88
CA ASP A 107 -20.61 0.75 13.12
C ASP A 107 -19.81 1.87 12.43
N ILE A 108 -20.35 2.47 11.37
CA ILE A 108 -19.65 3.52 10.61
C ILE A 108 -19.27 4.73 11.47
N THR A 109 -19.97 4.98 12.58
CA THR A 109 -19.68 6.12 13.46
C THR A 109 -18.44 5.91 14.34
N LYS A 110 -17.98 4.67 14.52
CA LYS A 110 -16.83 4.34 15.36
C LYS A 110 -15.54 4.88 14.72
N LEU A 111 -14.68 5.52 15.53
CA LEU A 111 -13.42 6.13 15.06
C LEU A 111 -12.54 5.17 14.25
N GLY A 112 -12.41 3.93 14.73
CA GLY A 112 -11.72 2.89 14.00
C GLY A 112 -12.35 2.60 12.64
N ILE A 113 -13.68 2.57 12.52
CA ILE A 113 -14.35 2.10 11.31
C ILE A 113 -14.41 3.17 10.21
N TRP A 114 -14.81 4.41 10.50
CA TRP A 114 -14.90 5.43 9.43
C TRP A 114 -13.54 5.79 8.83
N THR A 115 -12.47 5.77 9.64
CA THR A 115 -11.11 6.00 9.12
C THR A 115 -10.70 4.92 8.11
N GLY A 116 -11.12 3.67 8.35
CA GLY A 116 -10.98 2.57 7.40
C GLY A 116 -11.77 2.80 6.11
N TRP A 117 -13.03 3.25 6.20
CA TRP A 117 -13.84 3.61 5.03
C TRP A 117 -13.23 4.73 4.21
N ILE A 118 -12.70 5.78 4.84
CA ILE A 118 -11.99 6.86 4.13
C ILE A 118 -10.76 6.30 3.41
N ALA A 119 -9.94 5.50 4.09
CA ALA A 119 -8.76 4.89 3.46
C ALA A 119 -9.16 4.06 2.23
N PHE A 120 -10.21 3.23 2.36
CA PHE A 120 -10.73 2.41 1.27
C PHE A 120 -11.25 3.25 0.11
N LEU A 121 -12.06 4.28 0.37
CA LEU A 121 -12.58 5.20 -0.64
C LEU A 121 -11.48 5.94 -1.40
N ILE A 122 -10.35 6.25 -0.74
CA ILE A 122 -9.19 6.83 -1.42
C ILE A 122 -8.46 5.77 -2.26
N PHE A 123 -8.35 4.53 -1.79
CA PHE A 123 -7.70 3.46 -2.55
C PHE A 123 -8.44 3.10 -3.85
N VAL A 124 -9.77 3.17 -3.89
CA VAL A 124 -10.57 2.86 -5.09
C VAL A 124 -10.09 3.64 -6.35
N PRO A 125 -10.07 4.99 -6.37
CA PRO A 125 -9.59 5.74 -7.54
C PRO A 125 -8.09 5.53 -7.80
N LEU A 126 -7.28 5.32 -6.75
CA LEU A 126 -5.85 5.02 -6.91
C LEU A 126 -5.63 3.70 -7.65
N ALA A 127 -6.41 2.67 -7.32
CA ALA A 127 -6.34 1.35 -7.92
C ALA A 127 -6.89 1.36 -9.35
N ILE A 128 -8.06 1.97 -9.58
CA ILE A 128 -8.67 2.08 -10.92
C ILE A 128 -7.72 2.80 -11.89
N THR A 129 -7.02 3.84 -11.42
CA THR A 129 -6.06 4.59 -12.25
C THR A 129 -4.66 3.99 -12.29
N SER A 130 -4.43 2.82 -11.69
CA SER A 130 -3.14 2.12 -11.70
C SER A 130 -2.94 1.27 -12.96
N ASN A 131 -3.24 1.82 -14.14
CA ASN A 131 -3.05 1.16 -15.43
C ASN A 131 -2.41 2.09 -16.47
N ASN A 132 -1.85 1.51 -17.54
CA ASN A 132 -1.14 2.29 -18.57
C ASN A 132 -2.06 3.26 -19.32
N SER A 133 -3.34 2.91 -19.49
CA SER A 133 -4.31 3.75 -20.18
C SER A 133 -4.64 5.01 -19.37
N SER A 134 -4.86 4.90 -18.07
CA SER A 134 -5.09 6.04 -17.18
C SER A 134 -3.87 6.96 -17.06
N ILE A 135 -2.65 6.42 -17.06
CA ILE A 135 -1.42 7.22 -17.09
C ILE A 135 -1.37 8.08 -18.36
N ARG A 136 -1.69 7.49 -19.52
CA ARG A 136 -1.73 8.21 -20.80
C ARG A 136 -2.87 9.24 -20.85
N ALA A 137 -4.05 8.89 -20.34
CA ALA A 137 -5.23 9.75 -20.39
C ALA A 137 -5.14 10.96 -19.43
N LEU A 138 -4.65 10.76 -18.20
CA LEU A 138 -4.59 11.81 -17.17
C LEU A 138 -3.31 12.64 -17.21
N GLY A 139 -2.23 12.12 -17.81
CA GLY A 139 -0.95 12.81 -17.94
C GLY A 139 -0.41 13.31 -16.59
N ARG A 140 -0.21 14.62 -16.46
CA ARG A 140 0.32 15.24 -15.23
C ARG A 140 -0.60 15.07 -14.02
N LYS A 141 -1.92 15.09 -14.23
CA LYS A 141 -2.93 14.95 -13.15
C LYS A 141 -2.88 13.57 -12.49
N TRP A 142 -2.37 12.55 -13.20
CA TRP A 142 -2.19 11.21 -12.63
C TRP A 142 -1.30 11.24 -11.39
N LYS A 143 -0.19 12.00 -11.43
CA LYS A 143 0.72 12.10 -10.28
C LYS A 143 0.05 12.75 -9.08
N THR A 144 -0.72 13.82 -9.30
CA THR A 144 -1.50 14.49 -8.25
C THR A 144 -2.52 13.55 -7.63
N LEU A 145 -3.25 12.79 -8.45
CA LEU A 145 -4.18 11.79 -7.95
C LEU A 145 -3.46 10.70 -7.14
N GLN A 146 -2.29 10.24 -7.59
CA GLN A 146 -1.51 9.23 -6.87
C GLN A 146 -0.89 9.74 -5.55
N GLN A 147 -0.83 11.05 -5.33
CA GLN A 147 -0.41 11.63 -4.03
C GLN A 147 -1.46 11.44 -2.94
N PHE A 148 -2.71 11.10 -3.28
CA PHE A 148 -3.72 10.75 -2.27
C PHE A 148 -3.36 9.47 -1.48
N VAL A 149 -2.31 8.74 -1.89
CA VAL A 149 -1.75 7.66 -1.06
C VAL A 149 -1.25 8.16 0.31
N TYR A 150 -0.82 9.42 0.43
CA TYR A 150 -0.38 10.00 1.71
C TYR A 150 -1.52 10.16 2.72
N PRO A 151 -2.65 10.83 2.40
CA PRO A 151 -3.80 10.85 3.30
C PRO A 151 -4.40 9.45 3.52
N ALA A 152 -4.37 8.56 2.52
CA ALA A 152 -4.76 7.15 2.73
C ALA A 152 -3.89 6.45 3.76
N ALA A 153 -2.57 6.69 3.74
CA ALA A 153 -1.64 6.11 4.72
C ALA A 153 -1.94 6.62 6.13
N VAL A 154 -2.22 7.92 6.30
CA VAL A 154 -2.64 8.49 7.60
C VAL A 154 -3.94 7.85 8.08
N ALA A 155 -4.96 7.77 7.21
CA ALA A 155 -6.23 7.12 7.55
C ALA A 155 -6.04 5.64 7.94
N THR A 156 -5.14 4.92 7.26
CA THR A 156 -4.82 3.52 7.56
C THR A 156 -4.14 3.36 8.93
N VAL A 157 -3.21 4.25 9.30
CA VAL A 157 -2.60 4.25 10.65
C VAL A 157 -3.65 4.47 11.71
N LEU A 158 -4.51 5.48 11.53
CA LEU A 158 -5.56 5.80 12.49
C LEU A 158 -6.53 4.63 12.66
N HIS A 159 -6.98 4.04 11.54
CA HIS A 159 -7.81 2.84 11.54
C HIS A 159 -7.20 1.71 12.37
N TRP A 160 -5.93 1.37 12.10
CA TRP A 160 -5.22 0.32 12.83
C TRP A 160 -5.14 0.61 14.33
N ILE A 161 -4.71 1.82 14.71
CA ILE A 161 -4.56 2.23 16.11
C ILE A 161 -5.89 2.15 16.85
N PHE A 162 -6.95 2.71 16.28
CA PHE A 162 -8.25 2.80 16.95
C PHE A 162 -9.00 1.47 17.02
N ILE A 163 -8.80 0.56 16.06
CA ILE A 163 -9.42 -0.77 16.12
C ILE A 163 -8.77 -1.65 17.18
N HIS A 164 -7.44 -1.62 17.28
CA HIS A 164 -6.73 -2.47 18.24
C HIS A 164 -6.54 -1.83 19.61
N ASN A 165 -6.87 -0.53 19.75
CA ASN A 165 -6.52 0.30 20.89
C ASN A 165 -5.05 0.12 21.33
N ASN A 166 -4.19 -0.17 20.35
CA ASN A 166 -2.79 -0.54 20.55
C ASN A 166 -1.96 0.08 19.42
N ILE A 167 -1.02 0.94 19.81
CA ILE A 167 -0.17 1.67 18.89
C ILE A 167 1.05 0.88 18.42
N GLY A 168 1.47 -0.14 19.18
CA GLY A 168 2.75 -0.83 18.96
C GLY A 168 2.88 -1.44 17.55
N PRO A 169 1.95 -2.33 17.13
CA PRO A 169 2.01 -2.95 15.82
C PRO A 169 1.97 -1.93 14.68
N ALA A 170 1.11 -0.92 14.76
CA ALA A 170 1.03 0.13 13.75
C ALA A 170 2.35 0.91 13.65
N LEU A 171 2.92 1.34 14.78
CA LEU A 171 4.14 2.14 14.81
C LEU A 171 5.35 1.39 14.24
N ILE A 172 5.50 0.09 14.52
CA ILE A 172 6.61 -0.71 13.97
C ILE A 172 6.63 -0.69 12.43
N HIS A 173 5.46 -0.65 11.80
CA HIS A 173 5.36 -0.63 10.34
C HIS A 173 5.46 0.80 9.76
N PHE A 174 4.86 1.79 10.43
CA PHE A 174 4.77 3.16 9.90
C PHE A 174 5.94 4.07 10.27
N ILE A 175 6.68 3.80 11.36
CA ILE A 175 7.88 4.58 11.72
C ILE A 175 8.95 4.49 10.62
N PRO A 176 9.33 3.31 10.10
CA PRO A 176 10.29 3.22 9.00
C PRO A 176 9.86 4.00 7.75
N LEU A 177 8.56 3.95 7.43
CA LEU A 177 7.99 4.72 6.33
C LEU A 177 8.13 6.23 6.57
N ALA A 178 7.75 6.70 7.77
CA ALA A 178 7.81 8.11 8.13
C ALA A 178 9.25 8.64 8.04
N ILE A 179 10.23 7.92 8.59
CA ILE A 179 11.65 8.28 8.52
C ILE A 179 12.11 8.42 7.06
N LEU A 180 11.76 7.45 6.21
CA LEU A 180 12.16 7.46 4.80
C LEU A 180 11.48 8.59 3.99
N GLU A 181 10.20 8.86 4.22
CA GLU A 181 9.52 9.98 3.54
C GLU A 181 10.05 11.34 4.02
N ILE A 182 10.37 11.50 5.31
CA ILE A 182 11.04 12.70 5.84
C ILE A 182 12.40 12.90 5.15
N TYR A 183 13.21 11.84 5.07
CA TYR A 183 14.50 11.88 4.36
C TYR A 183 14.34 12.31 2.90
N ARG A 184 13.34 11.77 2.19
CA ARG A 184 13.06 12.14 0.80
C ARG A 184 12.66 13.60 0.65
N VAL A 185 11.78 14.11 1.51
CA VAL A 185 11.35 15.52 1.46
C VAL A 185 12.56 16.43 1.68
N TRP A 186 13.35 16.16 2.72
CA TRP A 186 14.58 16.89 2.98
C TRP A 186 15.59 16.82 1.84
N TYR A 187 15.81 15.65 1.24
CA TYR A 187 16.73 15.49 0.10
C TYR A 187 16.31 16.31 -1.11
N ASN A 188 15.00 16.40 -1.38
CA ASN A 188 14.46 17.17 -2.51
C ASN A 188 14.44 18.68 -2.25
N LEU A 189 14.35 19.11 -0.99
CA LEU A 189 14.34 20.53 -0.59
C LEU A 189 15.74 21.09 -0.36
N ARG A 190 16.78 20.25 -0.23
CA ARG A 190 18.16 20.71 -0.07
C ARG A 190 18.60 21.56 -1.27
N PRO A 191 19.06 22.81 -1.05
CA PRO A 191 19.64 23.60 -2.12
C PRO A 191 20.87 22.88 -2.66
N LYS A 192 20.90 22.63 -3.97
CA LYS A 192 22.10 22.12 -4.65
C LYS A 192 23.12 23.26 -4.65
N PHE A 193 24.03 23.28 -3.68
CA PHE A 193 25.20 24.14 -3.74
C PHE A 193 26.02 23.72 -4.99
N ASN A 194 25.98 24.55 -6.03
CA ASN A 194 26.79 24.37 -7.24
C ASN A 194 28.26 24.64 -6.88
N LEU A 195 29.10 23.59 -6.84
CA LEU A 195 30.54 23.67 -6.65
C LEU A 195 31.29 24.10 -7.94
N ASN A 196 30.79 25.10 -8.65
CA ASN A 196 31.38 25.59 -9.92
C ASN A 196 32.04 26.98 -9.80
N THR A 197 32.44 27.43 -8.61
CA THR A 197 33.01 28.77 -8.39
C THR A 197 34.41 28.81 -7.77
N GLN A 198 35.24 27.78 -7.99
CA GLN A 198 36.64 27.77 -7.47
C GLN A 198 37.67 27.27 -8.51
N SER A 199 37.44 27.52 -9.80
CA SER A 199 38.47 27.34 -10.83
C SER A 199 38.42 28.50 -11.84
N ASN A 200 38.90 29.66 -11.43
CA ASN A 200 39.41 30.72 -12.29
C ASN A 200 40.60 31.36 -11.58
#